data_AF-A0A550JF48-F1
#
_entry.id   AF-A0A550JF48-F1
#
_cell.length_a   1.000
_cell.length_b   1.000
_cell.length_c   1.000
_cell.angle_alpha   90.00
_cell.angle_beta   90.00
_cell.angle_gamma   90.00
#
_symmetry.space_group_name_H-M   'P 1'
#
loop_
_entity.id
_entity.type
_entity.pdbx_description
1 polymer ?
#
loop_
_entity_poly.entity_id
_entity_poly.type
_entity_poly.pdbx_seq_one_letter_code
_entity_poly.pdbx_strand_id
1 'polypeptide(L)'
;MKITKIDISLVVVAAAVLGFLFLGSEKKLGPEVPADEEHQVFYRRLDGGEKRIALEKQCVSCHKPGSLPAAHPHKEECMVCHLPRQKP
;
A
#
# COMPACT_ATOMS: atom_id res chain seq x y z
N MET A 1 -35.82 10.89 15.86
CA MET A 1 -34.48 11.50 15.99
C MET A 1 -34.52 12.87 15.33
N LYS A 2 -34.08 13.94 16.01
CA LYS A 2 -34.04 15.28 15.40
C LYS A 2 -32.65 15.46 14.80
N ILE A 3 -32.56 15.54 13.48
CA ILE A 3 -31.31 15.85 12.79
C ILE A 3 -30.99 17.32 13.08
N THR A 4 -29.87 17.55 13.76
CA THR A 4 -29.36 18.88 14.09
C THR A 4 -28.47 19.40 12.96
N LYS A 5 -28.22 20.71 12.95
CA LYS A 5 -27.29 21.32 11.97
C LYS A 5 -25.88 20.74 12.07
N ILE A 6 -25.47 20.30 13.26
CA ILE A 6 -24.19 19.65 13.50
C ILE A 6 -24.15 18.29 12.79
N ASP A 7 -25.22 17.50 12.86
CA ASP A 7 -25.31 16.22 12.17
C ASP A 7 -25.19 16.38 10.65
N ILE A 8 -25.86 17.39 10.08
CA ILE A 8 -25.75 17.71 8.64
C ILE A 8 -24.32 18.10 8.29
N SER A 9 -23.68 18.96 9.09
CA SER A 9 -22.31 19.40 8.83
C SER A 9 -21.30 18.24 8.87
N LEU A 10 -21.47 17.31 9.81
CA LEU A 10 -20.60 16.15 9.96
C LEU A 10 -20.74 15.18 8.79
N VAL A 11 -21.98 14.97 8.32
CA VAL A 11 -22.24 14.15 7.12
C VAL A 11 -21.61 14.77 5.87
N VAL A 12 -21.71 16.08 5.68
CA VAL A 12 -21.11 16.78 4.53
C VAL A 12 -19.59 16.66 4.55
N VAL A 13 -18.95 16.87 5.71
CA VAL A 13 -17.50 16.73 5.84
C VAL A 13 -17.05 15.29 5.59
N ALA A 14 -17.77 14.31 6.16
CA ALA A 14 -17.48 12.90 5.93
C ALA A 14 -17.58 12.53 4.45
N ALA A 15 -18.65 12.98 3.77
CA ALA A 15 -18.83 12.75 2.33
C ALA A 15 -17.71 13.41 1.50
N ALA A 16 -17.28 14.62 1.87
CA ALA A 16 -16.19 15.31 1.19
C ALA A 16 -14.85 14.57 1.35
N VAL A 17 -14.52 14.10 2.56
CA VAL A 17 -13.31 13.31 2.82
C VAL A 17 -13.34 11.98 2.05
N LEU A 18 -14.47 11.26 2.10
CA LEU A 18 -14.62 10.00 1.36
C LEU A 18 -14.51 10.21 -0.15
N GLY A 19 -15.15 11.26 -0.69
CA GLY A 19 -15.05 11.61 -2.11
C GLY A 19 -13.61 11.94 -2.53
N PHE A 20 -12.88 12.70 -1.71
CA PHE A 20 -11.49 13.03 -1.97
C PHE A 20 -10.59 11.78 -1.97
N LEU A 21 -10.76 10.88 -1.00
CA LEU A 21 -10.00 9.63 -0.94
C LEU A 21 -10.28 8.73 -2.14
N PHE A 22 -11.54 8.67 -2.59
CA PHE A 22 -11.92 7.85 -3.75
C PHE A 22 -11.21 8.30 -5.03
N LEU A 23 -11.13 9.63 -5.26
CA LEU A 23 -10.41 10.20 -6.41
C LEU A 23 -8.89 9.96 -6.39
N GLY A 24 -8.31 9.78 -5.20
CA GLY A 24 -6.88 9.51 -5.04
C GLY A 24 -6.48 8.04 -5.17
N SER A 25 -7.43 7.11 -4.99
CA SER A 25 -7.14 5.69 -4.78
C SER A 25 -6.85 4.90 -6.08
N GLU A 26 -7.25 5.42 -7.25
CA GLU A 26 -7.11 4.68 -8.52
C GLU A 26 -5.69 4.68 -9.10
N LYS A 27 -4.77 5.51 -8.58
CA LYS A 27 -3.40 5.57 -9.10
C LYS A 27 -2.59 4.38 -8.59
N LYS A 28 -2.17 3.49 -9.49
CA LYS A 28 -1.13 2.49 -9.20
C LYS A 28 0.15 3.21 -8.79
N LEU A 29 0.52 3.09 -7.51
CA LEU A 29 1.68 3.76 -6.92
C LEU A 29 3.01 3.17 -7.41
N GLY A 30 3.05 1.86 -7.62
CA GLY A 30 4.21 1.15 -8.13
C GLY A 30 3.82 -0.17 -8.81
N PRO A 31 4.78 -0.82 -9.50
CA PRO A 31 4.60 -2.16 -10.01
C PRO A 31 4.35 -3.17 -8.88
N GLU A 32 3.57 -4.20 -9.16
CA GLU A 32 3.32 -5.30 -8.22
C GLU A 32 4.60 -6.12 -7.97
N VAL A 33 4.68 -6.76 -6.81
CA VAL A 33 5.78 -7.69 -6.50
C VAL A 33 5.69 -8.89 -7.47
N PRO A 34 6.75 -9.22 -8.23
CA PRO A 34 6.74 -10.36 -9.15
C PRO A 34 6.45 -11.67 -8.42
N ALA A 35 5.68 -12.57 -9.04
CA ALA A 35 5.42 -13.92 -8.50
C ALA A 35 6.39 -14.96 -9.10
N ASP A 36 7.67 -14.61 -9.18
CA ASP A 36 8.74 -15.47 -9.70
C ASP A 36 9.45 -16.25 -8.59
N GLU A 37 10.41 -17.11 -8.97
CA GLU A 37 11.14 -17.98 -8.05
C GLU A 37 11.91 -17.23 -6.97
N GLU A 38 12.47 -16.05 -7.29
CA GLU A 38 13.23 -15.22 -6.36
C GLU A 38 12.32 -14.61 -5.28
N HIS A 39 11.07 -14.30 -5.64
CA HIS A 39 10.07 -13.71 -4.75
C HIS A 39 9.11 -14.73 -4.11
N GLN A 40 9.16 -16.01 -4.50
CA GLN A 40 8.30 -17.06 -3.91
C GLN A 40 8.48 -17.19 -2.40
N VAL A 41 9.70 -17.00 -1.89
CA VAL A 41 9.96 -17.04 -0.44
C VAL A 41 9.14 -15.99 0.30
N PHE A 42 9.04 -14.79 -0.27
CA PHE A 42 8.23 -13.72 0.27
C PHE A 42 6.73 -14.10 0.31
N TYR A 43 6.18 -14.62 -0.79
CA TYR A 43 4.78 -15.05 -0.85
C TYR A 43 4.47 -16.16 0.15
N ARG A 44 5.33 -17.17 0.28
CA ARG A 44 5.13 -18.26 1.26
C ARG A 44 5.04 -17.75 2.69
N ARG A 45 5.87 -16.77 3.06
CA ARG A 45 5.87 -16.19 4.41
C ARG A 45 4.68 -15.28 4.64
N LEU A 46 4.27 -14.52 3.62
CA LEU A 46 3.06 -13.71 3.65
C LEU A 46 1.82 -14.59 3.84
N ASP A 47 1.70 -15.69 3.09
CA ASP A 47 0.63 -16.67 3.21
C ASP A 47 0.68 -17.42 4.57
N GLY A 48 1.88 -17.58 5.13
CA GLY A 48 2.10 -18.12 6.48
C GLY A 48 1.70 -17.18 7.62
N GLY A 49 1.19 -15.97 7.32
CA GLY A 49 0.69 -15.02 8.31
C GLY A 49 1.74 -14.05 8.86
N GLU A 50 2.94 -13.99 8.27
CA GLU A 50 3.91 -12.97 8.64
C GLU A 50 3.42 -11.56 8.23
N LYS A 51 3.75 -10.57 9.06
CA LYS A 51 3.34 -9.19 8.82
C LYS A 51 4.15 -8.59 7.66
N ARG A 52 3.46 -7.90 6.74
CA ARG A 52 4.06 -7.16 5.61
C ARG A 52 5.25 -6.29 6.02
N ILE A 53 5.12 -5.53 7.11
CA ILE A 53 6.16 -4.64 7.65
C ILE A 53 7.43 -5.40 8.08
N ALA A 54 7.30 -6.66 8.50
CA ALA A 54 8.46 -7.49 8.83
C ALA A 54 9.14 -8.03 7.57
N LEU A 55 8.34 -8.41 6.56
CA LEU A 55 8.81 -8.97 5.30
C LEU A 55 9.52 -7.93 4.41
N GLU A 56 9.02 -6.69 4.36
CA GLU A 56 9.60 -5.65 3.50
C GLU A 56 11.05 -5.28 3.88
N LYS A 57 11.43 -5.52 5.15
CA LYS A 57 12.83 -5.37 5.60
C LYS A 57 13.81 -6.28 4.87
N GLN A 58 13.34 -7.37 4.26
CA GLN A 58 14.20 -8.26 3.48
C GLN A 58 14.41 -7.78 2.06
N CYS A 59 13.57 -6.88 1.54
CA CYS A 59 13.69 -6.37 0.17
C CYS A 59 15.05 -5.70 -0.07
N VAL A 60 15.58 -4.98 0.92
CA VAL A 60 16.87 -4.27 0.82
C VAL A 60 18.08 -5.19 0.71
N SER A 61 17.93 -6.50 0.94
CA SER A 61 19.02 -7.47 0.73
C SER A 61 19.45 -7.52 -0.74
N CYS A 62 18.51 -7.32 -1.67
CA CYS A 62 18.73 -7.27 -3.12
C CYS A 62 18.44 -5.87 -3.70
N HIS A 63 17.39 -5.18 -3.23
CA HIS A 63 16.97 -3.85 -3.69
C HIS A 63 17.52 -2.73 -2.81
N LYS A 64 18.81 -2.43 -2.95
CA LYS A 64 19.44 -1.36 -2.16
C LYS A 64 18.90 0.02 -2.57
N PRO A 65 18.61 0.95 -1.65
CA PRO A 65 18.10 2.29 -2.00
C PRO A 65 18.96 3.04 -3.03
N GLY A 66 20.28 2.84 -3.01
CA GLY A 66 21.21 3.44 -3.97
C GLY A 66 21.17 2.84 -5.39
N SER A 67 20.50 1.70 -5.58
CA SER A 67 20.30 1.07 -6.90
C SER A 67 18.90 1.30 -7.46
N LEU A 68 18.04 2.02 -6.74
CA LEU A 68 16.69 2.34 -7.19
C LEU A 68 16.70 3.55 -8.14
N PRO A 69 15.67 3.70 -9.01
CA PRO A 69 15.57 4.87 -9.87
C PRO A 69 15.61 6.18 -9.08
N ALA A 70 16.16 7.25 -9.67
CA ALA A 70 16.28 8.55 -9.00
C ALA A 70 14.94 9.15 -8.53
N ALA A 71 13.83 8.76 -9.16
CA ALA A 71 12.49 9.17 -8.78
C ALA A 71 11.85 8.29 -7.69
N HIS A 72 12.52 7.22 -7.23
CA HIS A 72 11.99 6.34 -6.20
C HIS A 72 12.00 7.06 -4.83
N PRO A 73 10.91 6.99 -4.04
CA PRO A 73 10.87 7.55 -2.70
C PRO A 73 12.00 7.00 -1.82
N HIS A 74 12.60 7.84 -0.98
CA HIS A 74 13.68 7.41 -0.07
C HIS A 74 13.19 6.52 1.09
N LYS A 75 11.89 6.46 1.32
CA LYS A 75 11.30 5.72 2.43
C LYS A 75 11.17 4.23 2.08
N GLU A 76 11.67 3.35 2.94
CA GLU A 76 11.66 1.90 2.76
C GLU A 76 10.30 1.26 3.17
N GLU A 77 9.20 1.85 2.70
CA GLU A 77 7.85 1.29 2.84
C GLU A 77 7.45 0.59 1.54
N CYS A 78 8.26 -0.41 1.15
CA CYS A 78 8.18 -1.04 -0.17
C CYS A 78 6.76 -1.50 -0.49
N MET A 79 6.09 -2.13 0.47
CA MET A 79 4.81 -2.78 0.26
C MET A 79 3.58 -1.85 0.35
N VAL A 80 3.79 -0.56 0.60
CA VAL A 80 2.75 0.47 0.46
C VAL A 80 2.50 0.78 -1.01
N CYS A 81 3.58 0.84 -1.80
CA CYS A 81 3.51 1.16 -3.23
C CYS A 81 3.58 -0.09 -4.12
N HIS A 82 4.36 -1.10 -3.71
CA HIS A 82 4.52 -2.37 -4.41
C HIS A 82 3.66 -3.45 -3.77
N LEU A 83 2.39 -3.50 -4.19
CA LEU A 83 1.45 -4.46 -3.64
C LEU A 83 1.83 -5.89 -4.08
N PRO A 84 1.70 -6.90 -3.20
CA PRO A 84 1.75 -8.29 -3.61
C PRO A 84 0.65 -8.54 -4.63
N ARG A 85 0.94 -9.35 -5.65
CA ARG A 85 -0.13 -9.85 -6.51
C ARG A 85 -1.15 -10.57 -5.65
N GLN A 86 -2.41 -10.18 -5.79
CA GLN A 86 -3.50 -10.98 -5.24
C GLN A 86 -3.54 -12.29 -6.04
N LYS A 87 -3.52 -13.42 -5.32
CA LYS A 87 -3.81 -14.71 -5.92
C LYS A 87 -5.24 -14.65 -6.51
N PRO A 88 -5.47 -15.09 -7.75
CA PRO A 88 -6.83 -15.20 -8.28
C PRO A 88 -7.68 -16.13 -7.42
#